data_AF-A0A1A8CDH0-F1
#
_entry.id   AF-A0A1A8CDH0-F1
#
_cell.length_a   1.000
_cell.length_b   1.000
_cell.length_c   1.000
_cell.angle_alpha   90.00
_cell.angle_beta   90.00
_cell.angle_gamma   90.00
#
_symmetry.space_group_name_H-M   'P 1'
#
loop_
_entity.id
_entity.type
_entity.pdbx_description
1 polymer ?
#
loop_
_entity_poly.entity_id
_entity_poly.type
_entity_poly.pdbx_seq_one_letter_code
_entity_poly.pdbx_strand_id
1 'polypeptide(L)' 'PGLSDSLFLERHEEDALFRLYERRLLDFCNAFKPIMPKSVVGTALMYFRRFYLNNSIMEYHPRIIM' A
#
# COMPACT_ATOMS: atom_id res chain seq x y z
N PRO A 1 -29.73 2.89 12.43
CA PRO A 1 -29.44 2.55 11.02
C PRO A 1 -28.46 3.50 10.29
N GLY A 2 -27.56 4.21 11.00
CA GLY A 2 -26.73 5.27 10.38
C GLY A 2 -25.26 5.30 10.80
N LEU A 3 -24.74 4.20 11.39
CA LEU A 3 -23.33 4.09 11.77
C LEU A 3 -22.48 3.30 10.76
N SER A 4 -23.12 2.52 9.87
CA SER A 4 -22.43 1.58 8.97
C SER A 4 -21.65 2.27 7.86
N ASP A 5 -22.20 3.35 7.28
CA ASP A 5 -21.64 3.91 6.05
C ASP A 5 -20.41 4.80 6.30
N SER A 6 -20.21 5.29 7.54
CA SER A 6 -19.00 6.03 7.93
C SER A 6 -17.85 5.14 8.42
N LEU A 7 -18.05 3.82 8.49
CA LEU A 7 -17.01 2.87 8.93
C LEU A 7 -16.13 2.38 7.79
N PHE A 8 -16.65 2.41 6.55
CA PHE A 8 -15.95 1.94 5.37
C PHE A 8 -15.33 3.08 4.60
N LEU A 9 -14.20 2.80 3.96
CA LEU A 9 -13.54 3.70 3.04
C LEU A 9 -14.24 3.67 1.69
N GLU A 10 -14.44 4.85 1.13
CA GLU A 10 -14.78 5.00 -0.27
C GLU A 10 -13.57 4.69 -1.16
N ARG A 11 -13.82 4.31 -2.42
CA ARG A 11 -12.75 3.92 -3.36
C ARG A 11 -11.65 4.96 -3.52
N HIS A 12 -12.00 6.23 -3.48
CA HIS A 12 -11.02 7.32 -3.61
C HIS A 12 -10.18 7.50 -2.34
N GLU A 13 -10.73 7.17 -1.17
CA GLU A 13 -10.00 7.19 0.10
C GLU A 13 -9.05 5.99 0.19
N GLU A 14 -9.48 4.81 -0.26
CA GLU A 14 -8.59 3.67 -0.45
C GLU A 14 -7.46 3.99 -1.43
N ASP A 15 -7.76 4.61 -2.59
CA ASP A 15 -6.72 4.99 -3.57
C ASP A 15 -5.73 6.03 -3.00
N ALA A 16 -6.21 6.98 -2.20
CA ALA A 16 -5.34 7.94 -1.52
C ALA A 16 -4.40 7.25 -0.52
N LEU A 17 -4.91 6.31 0.28
CA LEU A 17 -4.10 5.52 1.21
C LEU A 17 -3.13 4.60 0.46
N PHE A 18 -3.58 3.95 -0.62
CA PHE A 18 -2.75 3.11 -1.47
C PHE A 18 -1.52 3.89 -1.96
N ARG A 19 -1.73 5.08 -2.55
CA ARG A 19 -0.63 5.94 -3.07
C ARG A 19 0.31 6.41 -1.96
N LEU A 20 -0.23 6.74 -0.79
CA LEU A 20 0.58 7.12 0.37
C LEU A 20 1.53 5.99 0.78
N TYR A 21 1.02 4.76 0.87
CA TYR A 21 1.82 3.61 1.29
C TYR A 21 2.75 3.09 0.19
N GLU A 22 2.35 3.16 -1.07
CA GLU A 22 3.24 2.90 -2.20
C GLU A 22 4.45 3.85 -2.17
N ARG A 23 4.21 5.14 -1.90
CA ARG A 23 5.28 6.12 -1.74
C ARG A 23 6.18 5.80 -0.54
N ARG A 24 5.59 5.42 0.61
CA ARG A 24 6.33 5.01 1.80
C ARG A 24 7.20 3.77 1.55
N LEU A 25 6.69 2.79 0.80
CA LEU A 25 7.45 1.60 0.40
C LEU A 25 8.68 2.00 -0.43
N LEU A 26 8.51 2.87 -1.43
CA LEU A 26 9.63 3.38 -2.21
C LEU A 26 10.65 4.12 -1.34
N ASP A 27 10.20 5.02 -0.47
CA ASP A 27 11.09 5.78 0.42
C ASP A 27 11.82 4.85 1.41
N PHE A 28 11.15 3.82 1.94
CA PHE A 28 11.74 2.77 2.77
C PHE A 28 12.83 2.00 2.02
N CYS A 29 12.54 1.53 0.81
CA CYS A 29 13.49 0.82 -0.04
C CYS A 29 14.73 1.68 -0.35
N ASN A 30 14.53 2.98 -0.64
CA ASN A 30 15.62 3.91 -0.95
C ASN A 30 16.50 4.23 0.27
N ALA A 31 15.92 4.22 1.47
CA ALA A 31 16.64 4.45 2.72
C ALA A 31 17.31 3.17 3.27
N PHE A 32 17.05 2.00 2.68
CA PHE A 32 17.53 0.72 3.16
C PHE A 32 19.07 0.64 3.14
N LYS A 33 19.65 0.04 4.18
CA LYS A 33 21.10 -0.19 4.32
C LYS A 33 21.34 -1.68 4.59
N PRO A 34 22.11 -2.40 3.74
CA PRO A 34 22.79 -1.94 2.53
C PRO A 34 21.82 -1.51 1.40
N ILE A 35 22.32 -0.79 0.39
CA ILE A 35 21.47 -0.29 -0.72
C ILE A 35 20.68 -1.43 -1.34
N MET A 36 19.36 -1.28 -1.43
CA MET A 36 18.50 -2.25 -2.08
C MET A 36 18.66 -2.16 -3.61
N PRO A 37 18.91 -3.28 -4.33
CA PRO A 37 19.01 -3.27 -5.79
C PRO A 37 17.69 -2.82 -6.44
N LYS A 38 17.78 -2.04 -7.53
CA LYS A 38 16.60 -1.49 -8.23
C LYS A 38 15.61 -2.56 -8.69
N SER A 39 16.09 -3.74 -9.07
CA SER A 39 15.23 -4.88 -9.45
C SER A 39 14.35 -5.34 -8.27
N VAL A 40 14.91 -5.41 -7.07
CA VAL A 40 14.19 -5.80 -5.85
C VAL A 40 13.14 -4.75 -5.49
N VAL A 41 13.49 -3.46 -5.55
CA VAL A 41 12.53 -2.36 -5.31
C VAL A 41 11.36 -2.42 -6.30
N GLY A 42 11.65 -2.61 -7.59
CA GLY A 42 10.62 -2.74 -8.63
C GLY A 42 9.70 -3.94 -8.39
N THR A 43 10.26 -5.08 -7.98
CA THR A 43 9.47 -6.27 -7.64
C THR A 43 8.58 -6.04 -6.42
N ALA A 44 9.08 -5.40 -5.35
CA ALA A 44 8.29 -5.09 -4.17
C ALA A 44 7.09 -4.19 -4.50
N LEU A 45 7.31 -3.09 -5.25
CA LEU A 45 6.25 -2.21 -5.72
C LEU A 45 5.23 -2.94 -6.61
N MET A 46 5.70 -3.84 -7.48
CA MET A 46 4.82 -4.64 -8.32
C MET A 46 3.94 -5.59 -7.50
N TYR A 47 4.50 -6.24 -6.47
CA TYR A 47 3.73 -7.11 -5.57
C TYR A 47 2.70 -6.31 -4.77
N PHE A 48 3.09 -5.15 -4.22
CA PHE A 48 2.19 -4.25 -3.50
C PHE A 48 1.01 -3.81 -4.38
N ARG A 49 1.27 -3.36 -5.62
CA ARG A 49 0.23 -3.00 -6.61
C ARG A 49 -0.72 -4.15 -6.93
N ARG A 50 -0.16 -5.34 -7.22
CA ARG A 50 -0.96 -6.51 -7.61
C ARG A 50 -1.79 -7.03 -6.45
N PHE A 51 -1.28 -6.93 -5.22
CA PHE A 51 -1.99 -7.33 -4.02
C PHE A 51 -3.25 -6.48 -3.85
N TYR A 52 -3.13 -5.14 -3.85
CA TYR A 52 -4.29 -4.24 -3.68
C TYR A 52 -5.16 -4.07 -4.94
N LEU A 53 -4.85 -4.74 -6.04
CA LEU A 53 -5.74 -4.79 -7.19
C LEU A 53 -7.02 -5.59 -6.89
N ASN A 54 -6.93 -6.61 -6.04
CA ASN A 54 -8.03 -7.53 -5.73
C ASN A 54 -8.32 -7.65 -4.22
N ASN A 55 -7.59 -6.93 -3.37
CA ASN A 55 -7.75 -6.95 -1.92
C ASN A 55 -8.01 -5.52 -1.41
N SER A 56 -8.88 -5.36 -0.42
CA SER A 56 -9.16 -4.05 0.20
C SER A 56 -8.10 -3.68 1.24
N ILE A 57 -7.81 -2.38 1.32
CA ILE A 57 -6.95 -1.78 2.37
C ILE A 57 -7.55 -1.94 3.77
N MET A 58 -8.87 -2.02 3.87
CA MET A 58 -9.56 -2.22 5.14
C MET A 58 -9.39 -3.64 5.69
N GLU A 59 -9.21 -4.63 4.80
CA GLU A 59 -8.97 -6.03 5.20
C GLU A 59 -7.49 -6.27 5.53
N TYR A 60 -6.59 -5.77 4.67
CA TYR A 60 -5.15 -5.94 4.82
C TYR A 60 -4.48 -4.57 4.96
N HIS A 61 -3.94 -4.29 6.14
CA HIS A 61 -3.34 -2.99 6.41
C HIS A 61 -2.01 -2.80 5.62
N PRO A 62 -1.85 -1.75 4.80
CA PRO A 62 -0.70 -1.55 3.91
C PRO A 62 0.67 -1.53 4.60
N ARG A 63 0.73 -1.06 5.86
CA ARG A 63 1.96 -1.08 6.66
C ARG A 63 2.55 -2.48 6.87
N ILE A 64 1.71 -3.53 6.87
CA ILE A 64 2.13 -4.92 7.10
C ILE A 64 2.49 -5.58 5.76
N ILE A 65 1.78 -5.21 4.69
CA ILE A 65 1.98 -5.77 3.36
C ILE A 65 3.22 -5.17 2.65
N MET A 66 3.59 -3.92 2.96
CA MET A 66 4.82 -3.27 2.47
C MET A 66 6.07 -3.83 3.15
#